data_AF-A0A2D9C7V7-F1
#
_entry.id   AF-A0A2D9C7V7-F1
#
_cell.length_a   1.000
_cell.length_b   1.000
_cell.length_c   1.000
_cell.angle_alpha   90.00
_cell.angle_beta   90.00
_cell.angle_gamma   90.00
#
_symmetry.space_group_name_H-M   'P 1'
#
loop_
_entity.id
_entity.type
_entity.pdbx_description
1 polymer ?
#
loop_
_entity_poly.entity_id
_entity_poly.type
_entity_poly.pdbx_seq_one_letter_code
_entity_poly.pdbx_strand_id
1 'polypeptide(L)'
;MTPQSAKAKGRRHQQWVRDKILALFPKKLLPDDVRSTSMGAGGEDVQLSPAARRLFPYSVECKAFKSFAIYKVMDQAAENCPKGAEPIAIIKADRQKPLAVVDADHFFKLIGKNIAKSKSPRK
;
A
#
# COMPACT_ATOMS: atom_id res chain seq x y z
N MET A 1 22.30 8.58 -10.41
CA MET A 1 21.37 7.43 -10.28
C MET A 1 21.09 6.92 -11.67
N THR A 2 21.36 5.65 -11.97
CA THR A 2 21.06 5.09 -13.29
C THR A 2 19.60 4.64 -13.34
N PRO A 3 18.98 4.53 -14.54
CA PRO A 3 17.63 3.99 -14.66
C PRO A 3 17.47 2.61 -14.02
N GLN A 4 18.49 1.76 -14.14
CA GLN A 4 18.51 0.43 -13.51
C GLN A 4 18.52 0.50 -11.98
N SER A 5 19.33 1.36 -11.38
CA SER A 5 19.38 1.47 -9.92
C SER A 5 18.11 2.12 -9.34
N ALA A 6 17.47 3.03 -10.07
CA ALA A 6 16.16 3.57 -9.72
C ALA A 6 15.09 2.47 -9.75
N LYS A 7 15.03 1.65 -10.81
CA LYS A 7 14.11 0.51 -10.91
C LYS A 7 14.36 -0.51 -9.79
N ALA A 8 15.61 -0.81 -9.46
CA ALA A 8 15.96 -1.71 -8.36
C ALA A 8 15.57 -1.13 -6.98
N LYS A 9 15.67 0.18 -6.78
CA LYS A 9 15.19 0.87 -5.57
C LYS A 9 13.66 0.75 -5.46
N GLY A 10 12.92 1.01 -6.54
CA GLY A 10 11.47 0.84 -6.58
C GLY A 10 11.03 -0.58 -6.25
N ARG A 11 11.63 -1.58 -6.91
CA ARG A 11 11.33 -3.01 -6.66
C ARG A 11 11.54 -3.42 -5.21
N ARG A 12 12.66 -3.01 -4.60
CA ARG A 12 12.93 -3.32 -3.17
C ARG A 12 11.89 -2.69 -2.26
N HIS A 13 11.38 -1.51 -2.59
CA HIS A 13 10.33 -0.85 -1.82
C HIS A 13 9.00 -1.60 -1.94
N GLN A 14 8.61 -2.03 -3.15
CA GLN A 14 7.42 -2.89 -3.35
C GLN A 14 7.53 -4.21 -2.58
N GLN A 15 8.70 -4.88 -2.64
CA GLN A 15 8.97 -6.12 -1.90
C GLN A 15 8.86 -5.90 -0.39
N TRP A 16 9.40 -4.79 0.12
CA TRP A 16 9.25 -4.45 1.54
C TRP A 16 7.78 -4.26 1.94
N VAL A 17 6.97 -3.59 1.11
CA VAL A 17 5.52 -3.44 1.38
C VAL A 17 4.81 -4.79 1.36
N ARG A 18 5.09 -5.64 0.36
CA ARG A 18 4.58 -7.02 0.30
C ARG A 18 4.87 -7.77 1.59
N ASP A 19 6.12 -7.74 2.05
CA ASP A 19 6.55 -8.46 3.25
C ASP A 19 5.85 -7.92 4.51
N LYS A 20 5.61 -6.60 4.57
CA LYS A 20 4.83 -6.00 5.66
C LYS A 20 3.38 -6.48 5.68
N ILE A 21 2.73 -6.59 4.52
CA ILE A 21 1.34 -7.08 4.44
C ILE A 21 1.27 -8.55 4.87
N LEU A 22 2.19 -9.40 4.39
CA LEU A 22 2.25 -10.81 4.80
C LEU A 22 2.48 -10.94 6.32
N ALA A 23 3.38 -10.13 6.88
CA ALA A 23 3.69 -10.13 8.31
C ALA A 23 2.53 -9.65 9.20
N LEU A 24 1.56 -8.90 8.68
CA LEU A 24 0.34 -8.53 9.41
C LEU A 24 -0.61 -9.73 9.57
N PHE A 25 -0.55 -10.71 8.67
CA PHE A 25 -1.50 -11.81 8.60
C PHE A 25 -0.84 -13.20 8.44
N PRO A 26 0.18 -13.54 9.27
CA PRO A 26 1.03 -14.72 9.04
C PRO A 26 0.29 -16.06 9.16
N LYS A 27 -0.88 -16.09 9.80
CA LYS A 27 -1.74 -17.28 9.94
C LYS A 27 -2.86 -17.34 8.90
N LYS A 28 -3.05 -16.28 8.10
CA LYS A 28 -4.19 -16.16 7.17
C LYS A 28 -3.79 -16.03 5.71
N LEU A 29 -2.54 -15.68 5.43
CA LEU A 29 -2.02 -15.50 4.08
C LEU A 29 -0.85 -16.45 3.81
N LEU A 30 -0.84 -17.00 2.60
CA LEU A 30 0.27 -17.72 2.00
C LEU A 30 1.25 -16.74 1.34
N PRO A 31 2.51 -17.14 1.11
CA PRO A 31 3.51 -16.25 0.51
C PRO A 31 3.13 -15.67 -0.87
N ASP A 32 2.30 -16.38 -1.64
CA ASP A 32 1.85 -16.00 -2.98
C ASP A 32 0.57 -15.16 -3.00
N ASP A 33 -0.10 -14.99 -1.85
CA ASP A 33 -1.28 -14.13 -1.72
C ASP A 33 -0.95 -12.63 -1.92
N VAL A 34 0.32 -12.25 -1.78
CA VAL A 34 0.80 -10.87 -1.93
C VAL A 34 2.06 -10.89 -2.79
N ARG A 35 2.05 -10.19 -3.93
CA ARG A 35 3.18 -10.18 -4.88
C ARG A 35 3.54 -8.76 -5.31
N SER A 36 4.83 -8.43 -5.35
CA SER A 36 5.32 -7.20 -5.99
C SER A 36 5.31 -7.36 -7.52
N THR A 37 4.97 -6.32 -8.27
CA THR A 37 4.99 -6.37 -9.73
C THR A 37 6.36 -6.04 -10.33
N SER A 38 6.54 -6.32 -11.61
CA SER A 38 7.68 -5.78 -12.36
C SER A 38 7.51 -4.28 -12.55
N MET A 39 8.60 -3.51 -12.38
CA MET A 39 8.58 -2.07 -12.66
C MET A 39 8.05 -1.76 -14.07
N GLY A 40 7.00 -0.94 -14.16
CA GLY A 40 6.36 -0.55 -15.42
C GLY A 40 5.20 -1.46 -15.86
N ALA A 41 4.82 -2.45 -15.05
CA ALA A 41 3.54 -3.14 -15.22
C ALA A 41 2.38 -2.15 -14.99
N GLY A 42 1.28 -2.33 -15.74
CA GLY A 42 0.04 -1.60 -15.48
C GLY A 42 -0.70 -2.15 -14.26
N GLY A 43 -1.48 -1.30 -13.60
CA GLY A 43 -2.24 -1.64 -12.40
C GLY A 43 -1.44 -1.43 -11.11
N GLU A 44 -1.81 -2.19 -10.07
CA GLU A 44 -1.28 -2.02 -8.72
C GLU A 44 0.19 -2.47 -8.58
N ASP A 45 0.98 -1.75 -7.78
CA ASP A 45 2.38 -2.11 -7.52
C ASP A 45 2.53 -3.38 -6.66
N VAL A 46 1.50 -3.68 -5.86
CA VAL A 46 1.40 -4.90 -5.06
C VAL A 46 0.09 -5.61 -5.38
N GLN A 47 0.19 -6.77 -6.02
CA GLN A 47 -0.94 -7.62 -6.34
C GLN A 47 -1.38 -8.39 -5.10
N LEU A 48 -2.68 -8.37 -4.83
CA LEU A 48 -3.31 -9.07 -3.72
C LEU A 48 -4.27 -10.14 -4.27
N SER A 49 -4.21 -11.35 -3.71
CA SER A 49 -5.26 -12.35 -3.91
C SER A 49 -6.60 -11.85 -3.32
N PRO A 50 -7.72 -12.48 -3.67
CA PRO A 50 -8.99 -12.17 -3.01
C PRO A 50 -8.96 -12.35 -1.48
N ALA A 51 -8.16 -13.30 -0.98
CA ALA A 51 -7.99 -13.49 0.47
C ALA A 51 -7.22 -12.33 1.10
N ALA A 52 -6.11 -11.92 0.49
CA ALA A 52 -5.35 -10.74 0.93
C ALA A 52 -6.17 -9.46 0.87
N ARG A 53 -6.93 -9.23 -0.22
CA ARG A 53 -7.76 -8.02 -0.37
C ARG A 53 -8.81 -7.87 0.74
N ARG A 54 -9.41 -8.98 1.19
CA ARG A 54 -10.39 -8.94 2.29
C ARG A 54 -9.76 -8.52 3.63
N LEU A 55 -8.49 -8.82 3.85
CA LEU A 55 -7.76 -8.47 5.07
C LEU A 55 -7.09 -7.10 4.97
N PHE A 56 -6.61 -6.75 3.78
CA PHE A 56 -5.93 -5.51 3.43
C PHE A 56 -6.66 -4.86 2.24
N PRO A 57 -7.75 -4.10 2.50
CA PRO A 57 -8.66 -3.60 1.46
C PRO A 57 -8.13 -2.35 0.74
N TYR A 58 -6.84 -2.33 0.42
CA TYR A 58 -6.17 -1.18 -0.18
C TYR A 58 -5.49 -1.52 -1.48
N SER A 59 -5.54 -0.59 -2.44
CA SER A 59 -4.77 -0.58 -3.68
C SER A 59 -3.45 0.15 -3.49
N VAL A 60 -2.35 -0.56 -3.60
CA VAL A 60 -1.04 -0.06 -3.19
C VAL A 60 -0.26 0.51 -4.37
N GLU A 61 0.09 1.78 -4.25
CA GLU A 61 1.12 2.45 -5.05
C GLU A 61 2.39 2.62 -4.21
N CYS A 62 3.56 2.34 -4.78
CA CYS A 62 4.85 2.34 -4.11
C CYS A 62 5.82 3.31 -4.78
N LYS A 63 6.22 4.38 -4.08
CA LYS A 63 7.24 5.31 -4.58
C LYS A 63 8.42 5.47 -3.62
N ALA A 64 9.62 5.24 -4.12
CA ALA A 64 10.86 5.46 -3.38
C ALA A 64 11.77 6.42 -4.16
N PHE A 65 11.79 7.70 -3.79
CA PHE A 65 12.50 8.75 -4.52
C PHE A 65 13.20 9.73 -3.57
N LYS A 66 13.86 10.76 -4.11
CA LYS A 66 14.52 11.80 -3.28
C LYS A 66 13.47 12.73 -2.64
N SER A 67 12.47 13.12 -3.43
CA SER A 67 11.34 13.98 -3.06
C SER A 67 10.09 13.55 -3.83
N PHE A 68 8.91 14.03 -3.45
CA PHE A 68 7.64 13.62 -4.06
C PHE A 68 6.75 14.80 -4.37
N ALA A 69 6.09 14.74 -5.53
CA ALA A 69 4.85 15.47 -5.76
C ALA A 69 3.71 14.59 -5.24
N ILE A 70 3.34 14.74 -3.96
CA ILE A 70 2.50 13.77 -3.25
C ILE A 70 1.13 13.59 -3.92
N TYR A 71 0.50 14.69 -4.34
CA TYR A 71 -0.80 14.64 -5.04
C TYR A 71 -0.73 13.80 -6.32
N LYS A 72 0.29 14.00 -7.16
CA LYS A 72 0.49 13.18 -8.37
C LYS A 72 0.68 11.68 -8.07
N VAL A 73 1.27 11.36 -6.92
CA VAL A 73 1.41 9.96 -6.48
C VAL A 73 0.04 9.40 -6.07
N MET A 74 -0.77 10.19 -5.38
CA MET A 74 -2.13 9.79 -5.00
C MET A 74 -3.05 9.68 -6.22
N ASP A 75 -2.92 10.57 -7.21
CA ASP A 75 -3.66 10.49 -8.49
C ASP A 75 -3.36 9.15 -9.18
N GLN A 76 -2.07 8.76 -9.27
CA GLN A 76 -1.67 7.44 -9.81
C GLN A 76 -2.25 6.28 -9.00
N ALA A 77 -2.23 6.38 -7.67
CA ALA A 77 -2.79 5.36 -6.79
C ALA A 77 -4.30 5.19 -7.01
N ALA A 78 -5.03 6.30 -7.22
CA ALA A 78 -6.46 6.31 -7.48
C ALA A 78 -6.80 5.78 -8.89
N GLU A 79 -6.06 6.20 -9.92
CA GLU A 79 -6.24 5.76 -11.30
C GLU A 79 -6.05 4.24 -11.46
N ASN A 80 -5.03 3.68 -10.78
CA ASN A 80 -4.75 2.25 -10.79
C ASN A 80 -5.60 1.44 -9.81
N CYS A 81 -6.47 2.09 -9.02
CA CYS A 81 -7.24 1.44 -7.97
C CYS A 81 -8.39 0.59 -8.55
N PRO A 82 -8.43 -0.73 -8.32
CA PRO A 82 -9.59 -1.53 -8.70
C PRO A 82 -10.83 -1.15 -7.87
N LYS A 83 -12.01 -1.36 -8.47
CA LYS A 83 -13.29 -1.14 -7.79
C LYS A 83 -13.36 -1.93 -6.47
N GLY A 84 -13.78 -1.24 -5.41
CA GLY A 84 -13.96 -1.85 -4.08
C GLY A 84 -12.70 -1.92 -3.22
N ALA A 85 -11.57 -1.40 -3.69
CA ALA A 85 -10.39 -1.13 -2.89
C ALA A 85 -10.25 0.37 -2.59
N GLU A 86 -9.50 0.71 -1.54
CA GLU A 86 -9.14 2.07 -1.20
C GLU A 86 -7.72 2.40 -1.68
N PRO A 87 -7.46 3.48 -2.42
CA PRO A 87 -6.10 3.83 -2.85
C PRO A 87 -5.21 4.19 -1.65
N ILE A 88 -3.98 3.69 -1.66
CA ILE A 88 -2.94 4.05 -0.70
C ILE A 88 -1.59 4.19 -1.41
N ALA A 89 -0.84 5.22 -1.07
CA ALA A 89 0.55 5.32 -1.48
C ALA A 89 1.47 5.02 -0.29
N ILE A 90 2.38 4.07 -0.46
CA ILE A 90 3.50 3.87 0.47
C ILE A 90 4.72 4.56 -0.12
N ILE A 91 5.08 5.72 0.45
CA ILE A 91 6.17 6.54 -0.05
C ILE A 91 7.38 6.49 0.87
N LYS A 92 8.59 6.56 0.31
CA LYS A 92 9.83 6.61 1.09
C LYS A 92 10.86 7.54 0.47
N ALA A 93 11.07 8.69 1.11
CA ALA A 93 12.15 9.60 0.73
C ALA A 93 13.51 9.04 1.16
N ASP A 94 14.59 9.52 0.53
CA ASP A 94 15.95 9.14 0.92
C ASP A 94 16.22 9.50 2.38
N ARG A 95 16.75 8.53 3.14
CA ARG A 95 17.04 8.65 4.58
C ARG A 95 15.83 8.97 5.47
N GLN A 96 14.61 8.83 4.95
CA GLN A 96 13.38 9.02 5.73
C GLN A 96 12.71 7.69 6.06
N LYS A 97 11.84 7.67 7.07
CA LYS A 97 10.95 6.53 7.32
C LYS A 97 9.87 6.48 6.22
N PRO A 98 9.40 5.29 5.80
CA PRO A 98 8.25 5.18 4.91
C PRO A 98 6.99 5.80 5.53
N LEU A 99 6.17 6.43 4.70
CA LEU A 99 4.87 6.98 5.06
C LEU A 99 3.77 6.25 4.30
N ALA A 100 2.64 6.06 4.95
CA ALA A 100 1.38 5.71 4.31
C ALA A 100 0.62 7.01 4.04
N VAL A 101 0.28 7.28 2.78
CA VAL A 101 -0.53 8.41 2.37
C VAL A 101 -1.87 7.87 1.91
N VAL A 102 -2.92 8.40 2.50
CA VAL A 102 -4.33 8.11 2.21
C VAL A 102 -5.09 9.43 2.16
N ASP A 103 -6.27 9.39 1.57
CA ASP A 103 -7.21 10.51 1.69
C ASP A 103 -7.53 10.81 3.16
N ALA A 104 -7.65 12.11 3.47
CA ALA A 104 -7.85 12.56 4.84
C ALA A 104 -9.22 12.18 5.38
N ASP A 105 -10.27 12.26 4.56
CA ASP A 105 -11.63 11.87 4.96
C ASP A 105 -11.70 10.36 5.20
N HIS A 106 -11.03 9.57 4.36
CA HIS A 106 -10.87 8.13 4.62
C HIS A 106 -10.18 7.87 5.96
N PHE A 107 -9.08 8.56 6.25
CA PHE A 107 -8.39 8.44 7.54
C PHE A 107 -9.31 8.75 8.72
N PHE A 108 -10.02 9.89 8.71
CA PHE A 108 -10.93 10.25 9.81
C PHE A 108 -12.10 9.26 9.95
N LYS A 109 -12.62 8.74 8.83
CA LYS A 109 -13.63 7.68 8.83
C LYS A 109 -13.13 6.39 9.49
N LEU A 110 -11.87 6.00 9.28
CA LEU A 110 -11.26 4.85 9.97
C LEU A 110 -11.19 5.07 11.48
N ILE A 111 -10.75 6.25 11.92
CA ILE A 111 -10.67 6.61 13.33
C ILE A 111 -12.06 6.52 13.98
N GLY A 112 -13.09 7.10 13.34
CA GLY A 112 -14.47 7.03 13.83
C GLY A 112 -14.99 5.59 13.97
N LYS A 113 -14.76 4.73 12.96
CA LYS A 113 -15.15 3.30 13.00
C LYS A 113 -14.45 2.55 14.12
N ASN A 114 -13.16 2.81 14.35
CA ASN A 114 -12.40 2.13 15.38
C ASN A 114 -12.87 2.51 16.79
N ILE A 115 -13.24 3.78 17.01
CA ILE A 115 -13.84 4.24 18.27
C ILE A 115 -15.20 3.57 18.51
N ALA A 116 -16.03 3.41 17.47
CA ALA A 116 -17.31 2.73 17.61
C ALA A 116 -17.15 1.24 17.98
N LYS A 117 -16.15 0.56 17.39
CA LYS A 117 -15.85 -0.85 17.71
C LYS A 117 -15.32 -1.03 19.14
N SER A 118 -14.53 -0.10 19.67
CA SER A 118 -14.00 -0.20 21.04
C SER A 118 -15.05 0.04 22.12
N LYS A 119 -16.14 0.75 21.80
CA LYS A 119 -17.26 1.02 22.72
C LYS A 119 -18.33 -0.08 22.73
N SER A 120 -18.28 -1.06 21.82
CA SER A 120 -19.22 -2.18 21.83
C SER A 120 -18.81 -3.16 22.94
N PRO A 121 -19.66 -3.41 23.96
CA PRO A 121 -19.31 -4.34 25.02
C PRO A 121 -19.12 -5.72 24.38
N ARG A 122 -18.00 -6.38 24.70
CA ARG A 122 -17.80 -7.79 24.34
C ARG A 122 -18.99 -8.56 24.91
N LYS A 123 -19.88 -9.02 24.03
CA LYS A 123 -20.83 -10.09 24.37
C LYS A 123 -20.04 -11.37 24.58
#